data_AF-A0A0J7IGM2-F1
#
_entry.id   AF-A0A0J7IGM2-F1
#
_cell.length_a   1.000
_cell.length_b   1.000
_cell.length_c   1.000
_cell.angle_alpha   90.00
_cell.angle_beta   90.00
_cell.angle_gamma   90.00
#
_symmetry.space_group_name_H-M   'P 1'
#
loop_
_entity.id
_entity.type
_entity.pdbx_description
1 polymer ?
#
loop_
_entity_poly.entity_id
_entity_poly.type
_entity_poly.pdbx_seq_one_letter_code
_entity_poly.pdbx_strand_id
1 'polypeptide(L)'
;MLIIGNYIKNLECESFLDTETNRIRIRPTKNQGIPDDLVIECLREYRDITKFPLGTKFIAEDVKVCKKPIGRIYLRAKNQLLTRI
;
A
#
# COMPACT_ATOMS: atom_id res chain seq x y z
N MET A 1 -16.76 1.64 -3.23
CA MET A 1 -16.95 0.41 -2.42
C MET A 1 -15.77 -0.52 -2.68
N LEU A 2 -15.06 -0.97 -1.64
CA LEU A 2 -13.99 -1.96 -1.79
C LEU A 2 -14.63 -3.35 -1.84
N ILE A 3 -14.44 -4.05 -2.95
CA ILE A 3 -14.97 -5.40 -3.15
C ILE A 3 -13.82 -6.38 -2.96
N ILE A 4 -13.94 -7.29 -1.99
CA ILE A 4 -12.90 -8.30 -1.73
C ILE A 4 -12.70 -9.16 -2.97
N GLY A 5 -11.45 -9.38 -3.35
CA GLY A 5 -11.08 -10.13 -4.55
C GLY A 5 -10.92 -9.27 -5.80
N ASN A 6 -11.45 -8.04 -5.83
CA ASN A 6 -11.23 -7.12 -6.94
C ASN A 6 -9.80 -6.61 -6.98
N TYR A 7 -9.44 -6.12 -8.17
CA TYR A 7 -8.14 -5.57 -8.48
C TYR A 7 -8.28 -4.09 -8.81
N ILE A 8 -7.34 -3.28 -8.31
CA ILE A 8 -7.23 -1.85 -8.60
C ILE A 8 -5.91 -1.65 -9.34
N LYS A 9 -5.98 -1.08 -10.53
CA LYS A 9 -4.81 -0.87 -11.39
C LYS A 9 -4.19 0.50 -11.15
N ASN A 10 -2.88 0.59 -11.37
CA ASN A 10 -2.11 1.84 -11.37
C ASN A 10 -2.37 2.68 -10.12
N LEU A 11 -2.29 2.05 -8.95
CA LEU A 11 -2.54 2.73 -7.69
C LEU A 11 -1.27 3.46 -7.23
N GLU A 12 -1.35 4.77 -7.12
CA GLU A 12 -0.30 5.56 -6.48
C GLU A 12 -0.29 5.29 -4.97
N CYS A 13 0.90 5.16 -4.42
CA CYS A 13 1.08 4.87 -3.01
C CYS A 13 2.33 5.55 -2.47
N GLU A 14 2.39 5.72 -1.16
CA GLU A 14 3.52 6.35 -0.48
C GLU A 14 3.91 5.60 0.79
N SER A 15 5.19 5.73 1.14
CA SER A 15 5.67 5.29 2.46
C SER A 15 5.26 6.28 3.55
N PHE A 16 4.82 5.76 4.70
CA PHE A 16 4.46 6.56 5.87
C PHE A 16 4.84 5.85 7.16
N LEU A 17 4.99 6.62 8.24
CA LEU A 17 5.18 6.10 9.58
C LEU A 17 3.79 5.86 10.18
N ASP A 18 3.46 4.59 10.41
CA ASP A 18 2.30 4.21 11.18
C ASP A 18 2.60 4.46 12.66
N THR A 19 2.00 5.51 13.23
CA THR A 19 2.21 5.95 14.61
C THR A 19 1.60 4.99 15.64
N GLU A 20 0.62 4.18 15.27
CA GLU A 20 0.02 3.19 16.19
C GLU A 20 0.98 2.03 16.43
N THR A 21 1.70 1.60 15.39
CA THR A 21 2.61 0.44 15.47
C THR A 21 4.09 0.79 15.42
N ASN A 22 4.42 2.08 15.26
CA ASN A 22 5.76 2.62 15.05
C ASN A 22 6.52 1.91 13.91
N ARG A 23 5.82 1.58 12.81
CA ARG A 23 6.36 0.85 11.66
C ARG A 23 6.23 1.66 10.39
N ILE A 24 7.23 1.58 9.52
CA ILE A 24 7.11 2.10 8.15
C ILE A 24 6.20 1.17 7.35
N ARG A 25 5.21 1.75 6.67
CA ARG A 25 4.22 1.06 5.84
C ARG A 25 4.01 1.80 4.53
N ILE A 26 3.32 1.14 3.60
CA ILE A 26 2.88 1.75 2.34
C ILE A 26 1.36 1.91 2.40
N ARG A 27 0.85 3.06 1.96
CA ARG A 27 -0.59 3.37 1.85
C ARG A 27 -0.92 3.99 0.50
N PRO A 28 -2.18 3.96 0.05
CA PRO A 28 -2.61 4.76 -1.10
C PRO A 28 -2.38 6.25 -0.88
N THR A 29 -2.03 6.98 -1.94
CA THR A 29 -2.10 8.45 -1.91
C THR A 29 -3.56 8.93 -1.97
N LYS A 30 -3.79 10.15 -1.51
CA LYS A 30 -5.13 10.78 -1.47
C LYS A 30 -5.75 10.93 -2.85
N ASN A 31 -7.08 11.08 -2.89
CA ASN A 31 -7.88 11.42 -4.08
C ASN A 31 -7.95 10.36 -5.19
N GLN A 32 -7.72 9.08 -4.89
CA GLN A 32 -7.81 7.98 -5.86
C GLN A 32 -9.12 7.17 -5.78
N GLY A 33 -10.13 7.68 -5.07
CA GLY A 33 -11.43 7.00 -4.91
C GLY A 33 -11.39 5.76 -4.01
N ILE A 34 -10.32 5.58 -3.24
CA ILE A 34 -10.18 4.53 -2.21
C ILE A 34 -9.72 5.14 -0.88
N PRO A 35 -9.98 4.47 0.26
CA PRO A 35 -9.48 4.93 1.56
C PRO A 35 -7.95 4.98 1.60
N ASP A 36 -7.41 6.06 2.15
CA ASP A 36 -5.97 6.33 2.28
C ASP A 36 -5.37 5.79 3.59
N ASP A 37 -6.19 5.20 4.45
CA ASP A 37 -5.80 4.52 5.70
C ASP A 37 -5.50 3.01 5.51
N LEU A 38 -5.67 2.50 4.27
CA LEU A 38 -5.34 1.12 3.93
C LEU A 38 -3.84 0.89 3.92
N VAL A 39 -3.44 -0.31 4.32
CA VAL A 39 -2.07 -0.78 4.17
C VAL A 39 -1.94 -1.58 2.88
N ILE A 40 -0.90 -1.28 2.11
CA ILE A 40 -0.49 -2.06 0.94
C ILE A 40 0.63 -3.02 1.37
N GLU A 41 0.40 -4.31 1.19
CA GLU A 41 1.42 -5.35 1.32
C GLU A 41 2.32 -5.36 0.09
N CYS A 42 3.62 -5.12 0.33
CA CYS A 42 4.70 -5.13 -0.65
C CYS A 42 5.97 -5.72 -0.03
N LEU A 43 7.04 -5.85 -0.83
CA LEU A 43 8.35 -6.27 -0.34
C LEU A 43 8.86 -5.31 0.74
N ARG A 44 9.72 -5.83 1.64
CA ARG A 44 10.29 -5.07 2.75
C ARG A 44 11.15 -3.89 2.27
N GLU A 45 11.81 -4.02 1.13
CA GLU A 45 12.74 -3.00 0.62
C GLU A 45 12.07 -1.64 0.38
N TYR A 46 10.81 -1.61 -0.04
CA TYR A 46 10.06 -0.36 -0.24
C TYR A 46 9.76 0.38 1.08
N ARG A 47 9.96 -0.29 2.22
CA ARG A 47 9.79 0.26 3.58
C ARG A 47 11.14 0.57 4.25
N ASP A 48 12.25 0.37 3.53
CA ASP A 48 13.60 0.67 4.01
C ASP A 48 13.92 2.14 3.78
N ILE A 49 13.87 2.94 4.86
CA ILE A 49 14.09 4.39 4.80
C ILE A 49 15.53 4.78 4.42
N THR A 50 16.47 3.85 4.46
CA THR A 50 17.84 4.09 3.98
C THR A 50 17.92 4.09 2.45
N LYS A 51 16.97 3.41 1.78
CA LYS A 51 16.85 3.34 0.31
C LYS A 51 15.77 4.29 -0.23
N PHE A 52 14.63 4.34 0.46
CA PHE A 52 13.47 5.14 0.08
C PHE A 52 13.04 6.00 1.26
N PRO A 53 13.40 7.29 1.29
CA PRO A 53 13.02 8.21 2.36
C PRO A 53 11.51 8.20 2.62
N LEU A 54 11.09 8.51 3.85
CA LEU A 54 9.68 8.58 4.21
C LEU A 54 8.91 9.54 3.28
N GLY A 55 7.74 9.14 2.82
CA GLY A 55 6.96 9.88 1.81
C GLY A 55 7.36 9.59 0.36
N THR A 56 8.34 8.70 0.12
CA THR A 56 8.63 8.22 -1.25
C THR A 56 7.37 7.65 -1.87
N LYS A 57 7.09 8.06 -3.11
CA LYS A 57 5.93 7.64 -3.89
C LYS A 57 6.29 6.49 -4.82
N PHE A 58 5.30 5.63 -5.05
CA PHE A 58 5.38 4.50 -5.95
C PHE A 58 4.07 4.33 -6.71
N ILE A 59 4.12 3.60 -7.80
CA ILE A 59 2.98 3.04 -8.50
C ILE A 59 2.94 1.52 -8.26
N ALA A 60 1.78 1.03 -7.84
CA ALA A 60 1.46 -0.38 -7.84
C ALA A 60 0.62 -0.66 -9.09
N GLU A 61 1.19 -1.36 -10.07
CA GLU A 61 0.49 -1.65 -11.34
C GLU A 61 -0.86 -2.34 -11.12
N ASP A 62 -0.91 -3.21 -10.11
CA ASP A 62 -2.11 -3.95 -9.75
C ASP A 62 -2.09 -4.31 -8.27
N VAL A 63 -3.18 -4.00 -7.55
CA VAL A 63 -3.38 -4.37 -6.15
C VAL A 63 -4.68 -5.13 -5.97
N LYS A 64 -4.60 -6.27 -5.29
CA LYS A 64 -5.79 -7.04 -4.89
C LYS A 64 -6.37 -6.51 -3.59
N VAL A 65 -7.67 -6.30 -3.54
CA VAL A 65 -8.41 -6.03 -2.31
C VAL A 65 -8.56 -7.33 -1.52
N CYS A 66 -7.96 -7.37 -0.33
CA CYS A 66 -7.91 -8.55 0.52
C CYS A 66 -8.53 -8.26 1.89
N LYS A 67 -8.90 -9.33 2.61
CA LYS A 67 -9.39 -9.28 3.99
C LYS A 67 -8.59 -10.24 4.84
N LYS A 68 -8.06 -9.77 5.98
CA LYS A 68 -7.43 -10.62 6.98
C LYS A 68 -8.50 -11.50 7.67
N PRO A 69 -8.13 -12.66 8.26
CA PRO A 69 -9.06 -13.46 9.05
C PRO A 69 -9.76 -12.67 10.17
N ILE A 70 -9.04 -11.72 10.77
CA ILE A 70 -9.53 -10.81 11.83
C ILE A 70 -10.47 -9.70 11.33
N GLY A 71 -10.82 -9.68 10.04
CA GLY A 71 -11.79 -8.75 9.47
C GLY A 71 -11.21 -7.50 8.77
N ARG A 72 -9.95 -7.13 9.06
CA ARG A 72 -9.32 -5.93 8.48
C ARG A 72 -9.10 -6.05 6.96
N ILE A 73 -9.54 -5.04 6.20
CA ILE A 73 -9.27 -4.91 4.77
C ILE A 73 -7.85 -4.37 4.56
N TYR A 74 -7.16 -4.90 3.55
CA TYR A 74 -5.84 -4.43 3.12
C TYR A 74 -5.67 -4.65 1.62
N LEU A 75 -4.66 -4.03 1.03
CA LEU A 75 -4.33 -4.18 -0.38
C LEU A 75 -3.07 -5.02 -0.53
N ARG A 76 -3.00 -5.89 -1.54
CA ARG A 76 -1.80 -6.68 -1.83
C ARG A 76 -1.30 -6.39 -3.24
N ALA A 77 -0.11 -5.80 -3.34
CA ALA A 77 0.51 -5.56 -4.63
C ALA A 77 0.83 -6.87 -5.36
N LYS A 78 0.61 -6.88 -6.68
CA LYS A 78 0.96 -8.01 -7.56
C LYS A 78 2.45 -8.31 -7.41
N ASN A 79 2.76 -9.58 -7.11
CA ASN A 79 4.13 -10.03 -6.81
C ASN A 79 4.83 -9.24 -5.68
N GLN A 80 4.08 -8.47 -4.89
CA GLN A 80 4.59 -7.54 -3.87
C GLN A 80 5.50 -6.42 -4.40
N LEU A 81 5.48 -6.17 -5.72
CA LEU A 81 6.33 -5.20 -6.38
C LEU A 81 5.67 -3.82 -6.45
N LEU A 82 6.50 -2.79 -6.39
CA LEU A 82 6.17 -1.38 -6.57
C LEU A 82 7.22 -0.72 -7.47
N THR A 83 6.81 0.24 -8.28
CA THR A 83 7.72 1.03 -9.12
C THR A 83 7.81 2.44 -8.58
N ARG A 84 9.00 2.95 -8.29
CA ARG A 84 9.19 4.31 -7.77
C ARG A 84 8.80 5.34 -8.84
N ILE A 85 8.14 6.42 -8.42
CA ILE A 85 7.79 7.59 -9.24
C ILE A 85 8.37 8.88 -8.67
#